data_AF-A0AAG5CWH3-F1
#
_entry.id   AF-A0AAG5CWH3-F1
#
_cell.length_a   1.000
_cell.length_b   1.000
_cell.length_c   1.000
_cell.angle_alpha   90.00
_cell.angle_beta   90.00
_cell.angle_gamma   90.00
#
_symmetry.space_group_name_H-M   'P 1'
#
loop_
_entity.id
_entity.type
_entity.pdbx_description
1 polymer ?
#
loop_
_entity_poly.entity_id
_entity_poly.type
_entity_poly.pdbx_seq_one_letter_code
_entity_poly.pdbx_strand_id
1 'polypeptide(L)'
;MTTSHHDRRFGWVYPLFQLLGLALVPLHGQSLASVYTLTSVIVSLYVLLELVTIAYSLVSPSDLFFLSDATGTFADAIQFEIPLVVPLVSLLLSLAKRPLQQRIAKLMDQIDGQLEANASEPGLLERFNHALTGDILGIALVYNVVPAANELFIISRISANRVWYRNWLLKVWFFVLIRLGDTFFLVHVLYLRNRYRCLNYELQQTRSQPDAVLHRRLVLLKATQNLLKDLAGDVSDRFGWQLFGVITMLFICTTIDGYWMYASLYYAGNLYKTESFLCGISPVLMFFTLFNVCQRCVDEV
;
A
#
# COMPACT_ATOMS: atom_id res chain seq x y z
N MET A 1 -24.83 0.68 26.05
CA MET A 1 -24.51 1.00 24.63
C MET A 1 -23.00 0.99 24.48
N THR A 2 -22.44 -0.10 23.97
CA THR A 2 -21.00 -0.27 23.76
C THR A 2 -20.63 0.32 22.40
N THR A 3 -20.33 1.61 22.36
CA THR A 3 -19.75 2.24 21.16
C THR A 3 -18.33 1.71 21.02
N SER A 4 -18.11 0.80 20.08
CA SER A 4 -16.76 0.37 19.68
C SER A 4 -16.00 1.61 19.21
N HIS A 5 -15.11 2.13 20.04
CA HIS A 5 -14.27 3.28 19.70
C HIS A 5 -13.30 2.85 18.61
N HIS A 6 -13.71 3.03 17.35
CA HIS A 6 -12.80 2.97 16.23
C HIS A 6 -11.78 4.08 16.41
N ASP A 7 -10.54 3.80 16.01
CA ASP A 7 -9.50 4.81 16.02
C ASP A 7 -9.96 6.04 15.22
N ARG A 8 -9.98 7.19 15.90
CA ARG A 8 -10.42 8.48 15.36
C ARG A 8 -9.51 8.98 14.22
N ARG A 9 -8.29 8.45 14.08
CA ARG A 9 -7.33 8.84 13.05
C ARG A 9 -7.70 8.36 11.65
N PHE A 10 -8.16 7.13 11.54
CA PHE A 10 -8.32 6.41 10.28
C PHE A 10 -9.74 5.90 10.02
N GLY A 11 -10.64 6.08 11.00
CA GLY A 11 -12.04 5.65 10.89
C GLY A 11 -12.18 4.16 10.58
N TRP A 12 -13.00 3.84 9.58
CA TRP A 12 -13.32 2.48 9.15
C TRP A 12 -12.28 1.85 8.21
N VAL A 13 -11.27 2.60 7.77
CA VAL A 13 -10.27 2.13 6.82
C VAL A 13 -9.23 1.21 7.49
N TYR A 14 -8.84 1.49 8.73
CA TYR A 14 -7.81 0.70 9.43
C TYR A 14 -8.22 -0.76 9.72
N PRO A 15 -9.46 -1.05 10.19
CA PRO A 15 -9.95 -2.41 10.34
C PRO A 15 -9.85 -3.25 9.06
N LEU A 16 -10.03 -2.63 7.88
CA LEU A 16 -9.90 -3.34 6.60
C LEU A 16 -8.46 -3.85 6.39
N PHE A 17 -7.43 -3.04 6.69
CA PHE A 17 -6.04 -3.49 6.62
C PHE A 17 -5.69 -4.54 7.68
N GLN A 18 -6.36 -4.53 8.83
CA GLN A 18 -6.21 -5.57 9.84
C GLN A 18 -6.77 -6.88 9.33
N LEU A 19 -7.97 -6.91 8.78
CA LEU A 19 -8.58 -8.12 8.22
C LEU A 19 -7.70 -8.77 7.15
N LEU A 20 -6.97 -7.96 6.38
CA LEU A 20 -6.05 -8.40 5.33
C LEU A 20 -4.66 -8.82 5.86
N GLY A 21 -4.38 -8.67 7.15
CA GLY A 21 -3.09 -9.04 7.76
C GLY A 21 -1.94 -8.06 7.51
N LEU A 22 -2.25 -6.90 6.94
CA LEU A 22 -1.28 -5.84 6.68
C LEU A 22 -1.05 -5.00 7.96
N ALA A 23 -2.08 -4.92 8.81
CA ALA A 23 -2.01 -4.29 10.13
C ALA A 23 -2.11 -5.35 11.25
N LEU A 24 -0.98 -5.95 11.65
CA LEU A 24 -0.95 -6.98 12.71
C LEU A 24 -0.95 -6.41 14.14
N VAL A 25 -1.04 -5.09 14.27
CA VAL A 25 -1.08 -4.37 15.53
C VAL A 25 -2.39 -3.58 15.61
N PRO A 26 -3.18 -3.76 16.67
CA PRO A 26 -4.37 -2.96 16.90
C PRO A 26 -4.00 -1.54 17.28
N LEU A 27 -4.76 -0.58 16.78
CA LEU A 27 -4.69 0.78 17.29
C LEU A 27 -5.59 0.93 18.52
N HIS A 28 -5.37 2.02 19.26
CA HIS A 28 -6.10 2.33 20.48
C HIS A 28 -7.64 2.27 20.27
N GLY A 29 -8.34 1.53 21.12
CA GLY A 29 -9.82 1.42 21.12
C GLY A 29 -10.44 0.22 20.38
N GLN A 30 -9.65 -0.57 19.64
CA GLN A 30 -10.18 -1.71 18.86
C GLN A 30 -10.24 -3.04 19.64
N SER A 31 -11.27 -3.86 19.41
CA SER A 31 -11.44 -5.16 20.07
C SER A 31 -10.48 -6.22 19.49
N LEU A 32 -9.50 -6.62 20.31
CA LEU A 32 -8.35 -7.43 19.92
C LEU A 32 -8.66 -8.86 19.43
N ALA A 33 -9.66 -9.54 19.99
CA ALA A 33 -9.76 -11.00 19.85
C ALA A 33 -10.41 -11.46 18.53
N SER A 34 -11.58 -10.93 18.17
CA SER A 34 -12.34 -11.36 16.99
C SER A 34 -11.68 -10.95 15.67
N VAL A 35 -11.11 -9.75 15.63
CA VAL A 35 -10.39 -9.23 14.46
C VAL A 35 -9.12 -10.04 14.23
N TYR A 36 -8.35 -10.34 15.28
CA TYR A 36 -7.12 -11.12 15.16
C TYR A 36 -7.35 -12.54 14.61
N THR A 37 -8.38 -13.24 15.08
CA THR A 37 -8.72 -14.58 14.56
C THR A 37 -9.13 -14.53 13.10
N LEU A 38 -9.93 -13.53 12.71
CA LEU A 38 -10.40 -13.38 11.33
C LEU A 38 -9.25 -13.00 10.39
N THR A 39 -8.38 -12.08 10.82
CA THR A 39 -7.12 -11.75 10.15
C THR A 39 -6.24 -12.98 9.94
N SER A 40 -6.03 -13.77 10.99
CA SER A 40 -5.18 -14.96 10.89
C SER A 40 -5.74 -15.98 9.89
N VAL A 41 -7.06 -16.14 9.83
CA VAL A 41 -7.72 -17.04 8.87
C VAL A 41 -7.57 -16.52 7.44
N ILE A 42 -7.83 -15.24 7.19
CA ILE A 42 -7.71 -14.62 5.86
C ILE A 42 -6.26 -14.69 5.37
N VAL A 43 -5.30 -14.39 6.25
CA VAL A 43 -3.87 -14.48 5.95
C VAL A 43 -3.45 -15.89 5.60
N SER A 44 -3.84 -16.86 6.43
CA SER A 44 -3.52 -18.26 6.18
C SER A 44 -4.12 -18.75 4.86
N LEU A 45 -5.34 -18.29 4.52
CA LEU A 45 -6.02 -18.67 3.29
C LEU A 45 -5.29 -18.15 2.05
N TYR A 46 -4.92 -16.87 1.99
CA TYR A 46 -4.23 -16.36 0.80
C TYR A 46 -2.80 -16.90 0.69
N VAL A 47 -2.09 -17.13 1.80
CA VAL A 47 -0.76 -17.76 1.79
C VAL A 47 -0.85 -19.19 1.27
N LEU A 48 -1.88 -19.94 1.70
CA LEU A 48 -2.13 -21.27 1.16
C LEU A 48 -2.41 -21.21 -0.34
N LEU A 49 -3.24 -20.27 -0.79
CA LEU A 49 -3.55 -20.08 -2.21
C LEU A 49 -2.30 -19.72 -3.01
N GLU A 50 -1.43 -18.88 -2.47
CA GLU A 50 -0.14 -18.48 -3.05
C GLU A 50 0.78 -19.69 -3.20
N LEU A 51 1.00 -20.48 -2.13
CA LEU A 51 1.80 -21.70 -2.17
C LEU A 51 1.24 -22.75 -3.14
N VAL A 52 -0.09 -22.93 -3.16
CA VAL A 52 -0.76 -23.82 -4.11
C VAL A 52 -0.54 -23.34 -5.55
N THR A 53 -0.57 -22.04 -5.78
CA THR A 53 -0.36 -21.46 -7.11
C THR A 53 1.09 -21.62 -7.58
N ILE A 54 2.09 -21.47 -6.70
CA ILE A 54 3.51 -21.80 -6.99
C ILE A 54 3.66 -23.27 -7.32
N ALA A 55 3.13 -24.14 -6.45
CA ALA A 55 3.22 -25.58 -6.68
C ALA A 55 2.56 -25.95 -8.02
N TYR A 56 1.44 -25.30 -8.34
CA TYR A 56 0.73 -25.50 -9.59
C TYR A 56 1.51 -25.01 -10.82
N SER A 57 2.17 -23.85 -10.76
CA SER A 57 3.00 -23.35 -11.86
C SER A 57 4.22 -24.23 -12.14
N LEU A 58 4.78 -24.85 -11.09
CA LEU A 58 5.89 -25.78 -11.22
C LEU A 58 5.47 -27.16 -11.78
N VAL A 59 4.29 -27.66 -11.40
CA VAL A 59 3.80 -28.98 -11.84
C VAL A 59 3.21 -28.94 -13.25
N SER A 60 2.51 -27.87 -13.60
CA SER A 60 1.79 -27.73 -14.87
C SER A 60 2.15 -26.40 -15.57
N PRO A 61 3.39 -26.23 -16.06
CA PRO A 61 3.82 -24.97 -16.69
C PRO A 61 3.09 -24.70 -18.02
N SER A 62 2.77 -25.73 -18.80
CA SER A 62 2.05 -25.62 -20.08
C SER A 62 0.63 -25.06 -19.95
N ASP A 63 0.10 -25.06 -18.74
CA ASP A 63 -1.23 -24.58 -18.42
C ASP A 63 -1.28 -23.07 -18.19
N LEU A 64 -0.13 -22.46 -17.90
CA LEU A 64 -0.01 -21.06 -17.46
C LEU A 64 0.91 -20.20 -18.33
N PHE A 65 1.88 -20.79 -19.03
CA PHE A 65 2.88 -20.06 -19.81
C PHE A 65 2.72 -20.32 -21.31
N PHE A 66 2.96 -19.29 -22.14
CA PHE A 66 3.05 -19.50 -23.59
C PHE A 66 4.40 -20.10 -23.94
N LEU A 67 4.41 -21.42 -24.17
CA LEU A 67 5.61 -22.20 -24.52
C LEU A 67 6.03 -22.07 -26.00
N SER A 68 5.90 -20.89 -26.62
CA SER A 68 6.17 -20.72 -28.05
C SER A 68 7.66 -20.61 -28.39
N ASP A 69 8.46 -19.99 -27.52
CA ASP A 69 9.91 -19.87 -27.63
C ASP A 69 10.57 -19.85 -26.23
N ALA A 70 11.86 -20.18 -26.16
CA ALA A 70 12.57 -20.25 -24.88
C ALA A 70 12.67 -18.88 -24.16
N THR A 71 12.74 -17.79 -24.93
CA THR A 71 12.88 -16.43 -24.38
C THR A 71 11.54 -15.93 -23.83
N GLY A 72 10.46 -16.09 -24.57
CA GLY A 72 9.10 -15.77 -24.13
C GLY A 72 8.66 -16.63 -22.95
N THR A 73 9.01 -17.92 -22.93
CA THR A 73 8.74 -18.79 -21.78
C THR A 73 9.43 -18.30 -20.50
N PHE A 74 10.70 -17.90 -20.60
CA PHE A 74 11.44 -17.36 -19.47
C PHE A 74 10.86 -16.02 -19.00
N ALA A 75 10.50 -15.14 -19.94
CA ALA A 75 9.87 -13.86 -19.63
C ALA A 75 8.51 -14.05 -18.93
N ASP A 76 7.66 -14.94 -19.44
CA ASP A 76 6.35 -15.25 -18.84
C ASP A 76 6.48 -15.84 -17.44
N ALA A 77 7.44 -16.75 -17.22
CA ALA A 77 7.71 -17.34 -15.92
C ALA A 77 8.14 -16.26 -14.91
N ILE A 78 9.09 -15.39 -15.27
CA ILE A 78 9.53 -14.30 -14.40
C ILE A 78 8.38 -13.34 -14.08
N GLN A 79 7.60 -12.95 -15.09
CA GLN A 79 6.48 -12.03 -14.92
C GLN A 79 5.36 -12.63 -14.04
N PHE A 80 5.30 -13.94 -13.89
CA PHE A 80 4.33 -14.61 -13.03
C PHE A 80 4.87 -14.88 -11.62
N GLU A 81 6.07 -15.44 -11.52
CA GLU A 81 6.67 -15.86 -10.25
C GLU A 81 7.05 -14.66 -9.37
N ILE A 82 7.55 -13.56 -9.94
CA ILE A 82 7.93 -12.39 -9.13
C ILE A 82 6.72 -11.74 -8.44
N PRO A 83 5.61 -11.40 -9.14
CA PRO A 83 4.40 -10.90 -8.46
C PRO A 83 3.84 -11.85 -7.43
N LEU A 84 4.16 -13.14 -7.54
CA LEU A 84 3.73 -14.15 -6.61
C LEU A 84 4.64 -14.21 -5.37
N VAL A 85 5.95 -13.98 -5.48
CA VAL A 85 6.84 -13.98 -4.29
C VAL A 85 6.75 -12.68 -3.46
N VAL A 86 6.41 -11.55 -4.09
CA VAL A 86 6.38 -10.23 -3.41
C VAL A 86 5.37 -10.15 -2.25
N PRO A 87 4.12 -10.63 -2.36
CA PRO A 87 3.16 -10.67 -1.24
C PRO A 87 3.68 -11.52 -0.07
N LEU A 88 4.23 -12.71 -0.33
CA LEU A 88 4.85 -13.55 0.69
C LEU A 88 5.96 -12.84 1.45
N VAL A 89 6.89 -12.18 0.74
CA VAL A 89 7.97 -11.40 1.38
C VAL A 89 7.40 -10.26 2.21
N SER A 90 6.36 -9.58 1.72
CA SER A 90 5.69 -8.49 2.44
C SER A 90 5.04 -8.98 3.74
N LEU A 91 4.42 -10.16 3.71
CA LEU A 91 3.86 -10.81 4.90
C LEU A 91 4.95 -11.21 5.89
N LEU A 92 6.02 -11.85 5.43
CA LEU A 92 7.14 -12.25 6.27
C LEU A 92 7.77 -11.03 6.97
N LEU A 93 7.94 -9.93 6.24
CA LEU A 93 8.39 -8.66 6.80
C LEU A 93 7.40 -8.09 7.82
N SER A 94 6.08 -8.27 7.61
CA SER A 94 5.05 -7.88 8.57
C SER A 94 5.12 -8.63 9.88
N LEU A 95 5.35 -9.94 9.82
CA LEU A 95 5.54 -10.77 10.99
C LEU A 95 6.86 -10.44 11.70
N ALA A 96 7.97 -10.37 10.95
CA ALA A 96 9.30 -10.11 11.50
C ALA A 96 9.41 -8.71 12.13
N LYS A 97 8.76 -7.69 11.53
CA LYS A 97 8.79 -6.30 12.00
C LYS A 97 7.58 -5.91 12.84
N ARG A 98 6.85 -6.88 13.40
CA ARG A 98 5.78 -6.63 14.37
C ARG A 98 6.18 -5.72 15.54
N PRO A 99 7.36 -5.86 16.19
CA PRO A 99 7.75 -4.94 17.28
C PRO A 99 7.92 -3.50 16.79
N LEU A 100 8.45 -3.31 15.58
CA LEU A 100 8.57 -1.98 14.96
C LEU A 100 7.17 -1.40 14.68
N GLN A 101 6.22 -2.21 14.21
CA GLN A 101 4.84 -1.78 13.99
C GLN A 101 4.13 -1.40 15.30
N GLN A 102 4.45 -2.06 16.42
CA GLN A 102 3.97 -1.66 17.74
C GLN A 102 4.57 -0.32 18.18
N ARG A 103 5.85 -0.08 17.88
CA ARG A 103 6.51 1.20 18.15
C ARG A 103 5.88 2.33 17.35
N ILE A 104 5.63 2.11 16.05
CA ILE A 104 4.92 3.04 15.16
C ILE A 104 3.56 3.42 15.77
N ALA A 105 2.74 2.44 16.15
CA ALA A 105 1.43 2.70 16.75
C ALA A 105 1.54 3.53 18.04
N LYS A 106 2.49 3.20 18.93
CA LYS A 106 2.73 3.97 20.17
C LYS A 106 3.20 5.40 19.89
N LEU A 107 4.08 5.61 18.92
CA LEU A 107 4.55 6.94 18.54
C LEU A 107 3.39 7.77 17.98
N MET A 108 2.52 7.17 17.17
CA MET A 108 1.33 7.84 16.67
C MET A 108 0.38 8.23 17.82
N ASP A 109 0.18 7.36 18.82
CA ASP A 109 -0.60 7.68 20.02
C ASP A 109 0.01 8.84 20.81
N GLN A 110 1.34 8.85 20.98
CA GLN A 110 2.05 9.90 21.70
C GLN A 110 1.98 11.25 20.97
N ILE A 111 2.16 11.26 19.65
CA ILE A 111 2.07 12.47 18.82
C ILE A 111 0.66 13.07 18.92
N ASP A 112 -0.37 12.24 18.76
CA ASP A 112 -1.76 12.68 18.83
C ASP A 112 -2.11 13.21 20.23
N GLY A 113 -1.69 12.51 21.28
CA GLY A 113 -1.88 12.98 22.65
C GLY A 113 -1.17 14.31 22.92
N GLN A 114 0.05 14.51 22.39
CA GLN A 114 0.77 15.78 22.53
C GLN A 114 0.12 16.92 21.74
N LEU A 115 -0.38 16.66 20.53
CA LEU A 115 -1.06 17.65 19.71
C LEU A 115 -2.41 18.04 20.32
N GLU A 116 -3.19 17.06 20.80
CA GLU A 116 -4.49 17.31 21.41
C GLU A 116 -4.37 18.07 22.74
N ALA A 117 -3.40 17.70 23.59
CA ALA A 117 -3.19 18.37 24.88
C ALA A 117 -2.68 19.81 24.76
N ASN A 118 -2.00 20.15 23.66
CA ASN A 118 -1.33 21.44 23.49
C ASN A 118 -1.89 22.28 22.33
N ALA A 119 -3.03 21.90 21.75
CA ALA A 119 -3.61 22.58 20.60
C ALA A 119 -3.94 24.06 20.89
N SER A 120 -3.74 24.94 19.90
CA SER A 120 -4.20 26.34 19.94
C SER A 120 -5.72 26.44 19.94
N GLU A 121 -6.39 25.51 19.27
CA GLU A 121 -7.83 25.50 19.08
C GLU A 121 -8.45 24.17 19.50
N PRO A 122 -9.63 24.18 20.15
CA PRO A 122 -10.35 22.96 20.44
C PRO A 122 -10.78 22.27 19.15
N GLY A 123 -10.59 20.94 19.07
CA GLY A 123 -10.97 20.13 17.92
C GLY A 123 -10.07 20.28 16.68
N LEU A 124 -8.89 20.91 16.80
CA LEU A 124 -7.95 21.06 15.70
C LEU A 124 -7.60 19.71 15.05
N LEU A 125 -7.22 18.73 15.89
CA LEU A 125 -6.82 17.40 15.43
C LEU A 125 -7.97 16.68 14.69
N GLU A 126 -9.22 16.87 15.11
CA GLU A 126 -10.40 16.28 14.46
C GLU A 126 -10.62 16.86 13.05
N ARG A 127 -10.43 18.17 12.87
CA ARG A 127 -10.50 18.81 11.54
C ARG A 127 -9.45 18.22 10.58
N PHE A 128 -8.21 18.08 11.05
CA PHE A 128 -7.13 17.46 10.27
C PHE A 128 -7.38 15.96 10.02
N ASN A 129 -7.96 15.23 10.96
CA ASN A 129 -8.32 13.81 10.77
C ASN A 129 -9.45 13.64 9.75
N HIS A 130 -10.41 14.58 9.68
CA HIS A 130 -11.47 14.55 8.68
C HIS A 130 -10.90 14.71 7.26
N ALA A 131 -10.00 15.68 7.06
CA ALA A 131 -9.30 15.87 5.79
C ALA A 131 -8.45 14.64 5.41
N LEU A 132 -7.68 14.11 6.37
CA LEU A 132 -6.88 12.88 6.19
C LEU A 132 -7.71 11.70 5.72
N THR A 133 -8.91 11.51 6.30
CA THR A 133 -9.80 10.40 5.93
C THR A 133 -10.24 10.51 4.46
N GLY A 134 -10.55 11.72 4.00
CA GLY A 134 -10.87 11.99 2.59
C GLY A 134 -9.70 11.70 1.65
N ASP A 135 -8.49 12.15 2.01
CA ASP A 135 -7.27 11.90 1.24
C ASP A 135 -6.95 10.39 1.15
N ILE A 136 -7.08 9.66 2.25
CA ILE A 136 -6.89 8.20 2.30
C ILE A 136 -7.89 7.50 1.38
N LEU A 137 -9.18 7.87 1.44
CA LEU A 137 -10.22 7.28 0.60
C LEU A 137 -9.96 7.55 -0.89
N GLY A 138 -9.60 8.78 -1.25
CA GLY A 138 -9.29 9.15 -2.63
C GLY A 138 -8.11 8.35 -3.17
N ILE A 139 -7.02 8.27 -2.41
CA ILE A 139 -5.83 7.49 -2.81
C ILE A 139 -6.15 6.00 -2.87
N ALA A 140 -6.84 5.42 -1.89
CA ALA A 140 -7.20 4.01 -1.90
C ALA A 140 -8.09 3.68 -3.11
N LEU A 141 -9.04 4.54 -3.47
CA LEU A 141 -9.91 4.34 -4.63
C LEU A 141 -9.12 4.41 -5.93
N VAL A 142 -8.33 5.47 -6.15
CA VAL A 142 -7.54 5.61 -7.38
C VAL A 142 -6.54 4.46 -7.52
N TYR A 143 -5.86 4.12 -6.43
CA TYR A 143 -4.79 3.12 -6.44
C TYR A 143 -5.31 1.70 -6.63
N ASN A 144 -6.51 1.37 -6.13
CA ASN A 144 -7.05 0.01 -6.23
C ASN A 144 -8.07 -0.15 -7.36
N VAL A 145 -9.01 0.78 -7.51
CA VAL A 145 -10.17 0.62 -8.40
C VAL A 145 -9.79 0.84 -9.86
N VAL A 146 -8.99 1.85 -10.18
CA VAL A 146 -8.61 2.14 -11.57
C VAL A 146 -7.79 0.99 -12.17
N PRO A 147 -6.73 0.49 -11.50
CA PRO A 147 -6.02 -0.70 -11.98
C PRO A 147 -6.90 -1.95 -12.05
N ALA A 148 -7.76 -2.20 -11.06
CA ALA A 148 -8.68 -3.34 -11.08
C ALA A 148 -9.68 -3.29 -12.24
N ALA A 149 -10.20 -2.11 -12.60
CA ALA A 149 -11.08 -1.94 -13.75
C ALA A 149 -10.36 -2.26 -15.07
N ASN A 150 -9.11 -1.82 -15.22
CA ASN A 150 -8.27 -2.16 -16.38
C ASN A 150 -8.03 -3.68 -16.47
N GLU A 151 -7.74 -4.32 -15.35
CA GLU A 151 -7.50 -5.77 -15.27
C GLU A 151 -8.75 -6.59 -15.60
N LEU A 152 -9.91 -6.21 -15.06
CA LEU A 152 -11.19 -6.85 -15.40
C LEU A 152 -11.53 -6.69 -16.88
N PHE A 153 -11.23 -5.51 -17.46
CA PHE A 153 -11.39 -5.28 -18.88
C PHE A 153 -10.51 -6.23 -19.70
N ILE A 154 -9.22 -6.36 -19.37
CA ILE A 154 -8.30 -7.31 -20.02
C ILE A 154 -8.86 -8.73 -19.93
N ILE A 155 -9.20 -9.21 -18.73
CA ILE A 155 -9.75 -10.56 -18.51
C ILE A 155 -10.98 -10.82 -19.37
N SER A 156 -11.90 -9.86 -19.48
CA SER A 156 -13.11 -10.00 -20.28
C SER A 156 -12.84 -10.25 -21.77
N ARG A 157 -11.76 -9.65 -22.28
CA ARG A 157 -11.37 -9.65 -23.70
C ARG A 157 -10.54 -10.87 -24.11
N ILE A 158 -9.75 -11.40 -23.18
CA ILE A 158 -8.83 -12.53 -23.45
C ILE A 158 -9.47 -13.90 -23.14
N SER A 159 -10.75 -13.92 -22.75
CA SER A 159 -11.49 -15.12 -22.31
C SER A 159 -11.49 -16.28 -23.31
N ALA A 160 -11.32 -16.01 -24.61
CA ALA A 160 -11.22 -17.05 -25.64
C ALA A 160 -9.86 -17.81 -25.62
N ASN A 161 -8.79 -17.22 -25.06
CA ASN A 161 -7.51 -17.89 -24.90
C ASN A 161 -7.36 -18.43 -23.48
N ARG A 162 -7.54 -19.74 -23.30
CA ARG A 162 -7.60 -20.37 -21.98
C ARG A 162 -6.32 -20.23 -21.17
N VAL A 163 -5.15 -20.31 -21.81
CA VAL A 163 -3.84 -20.18 -21.13
C VAL A 163 -3.68 -18.75 -20.61
N TRP A 164 -3.93 -17.77 -21.48
CA TRP A 164 -3.77 -16.37 -21.11
C TRP A 164 -4.77 -15.90 -20.07
N TYR A 165 -6.02 -16.35 -20.19
CA TYR A 165 -7.08 -16.09 -19.22
C TYR A 165 -6.70 -16.59 -17.82
N ARG A 166 -6.18 -17.82 -17.70
CA ARG A 166 -5.74 -18.39 -16.41
C ARG A 166 -4.56 -17.65 -15.82
N ASN A 167 -3.57 -17.32 -16.64
CA ASN A 167 -2.41 -16.54 -16.23
C ASN A 167 -2.83 -15.20 -15.61
N TRP A 168 -3.68 -14.45 -16.31
CA TRP A 168 -4.18 -13.16 -15.82
C TRP A 168 -5.07 -13.28 -14.59
N LEU A 169 -5.98 -14.25 -14.56
CA LEU A 169 -6.86 -14.46 -13.41
C LEU A 169 -6.07 -14.69 -12.11
N LEU A 170 -4.97 -15.45 -12.19
CA LEU A 170 -4.07 -15.68 -11.06
C LEU A 170 -3.22 -14.43 -10.75
N LYS A 171 -2.65 -13.75 -11.75
CA LYS A 171 -1.84 -12.52 -11.55
C LYS A 171 -2.64 -11.39 -10.88
N VAL A 172 -3.89 -11.17 -11.29
CA VAL A 172 -4.75 -10.09 -10.75
C VAL A 172 -4.94 -10.22 -9.24
N TRP A 173 -5.09 -11.45 -8.75
CA TRP A 173 -5.18 -11.69 -7.30
C TRP A 173 -3.95 -11.16 -6.56
N PHE A 174 -2.74 -11.44 -7.07
CA PHE A 174 -1.50 -10.98 -6.45
C PHE A 174 -1.32 -9.47 -6.58
N PHE A 175 -1.67 -8.87 -7.73
CA PHE A 175 -1.67 -7.42 -7.87
C PHE A 175 -2.62 -6.72 -6.89
N VAL A 176 -3.79 -7.31 -6.60
CA VAL A 176 -4.67 -6.81 -5.53
C VAL A 176 -3.97 -6.85 -4.17
N LEU A 177 -3.31 -7.95 -3.80
CA LEU A 177 -2.58 -8.05 -2.52
C LEU A 177 -1.45 -7.02 -2.41
N ILE A 178 -0.67 -6.84 -3.47
CA ILE A 178 0.39 -5.84 -3.54
C ILE A 178 -0.19 -4.44 -3.35
N ARG A 179 -1.24 -4.09 -4.12
CA ARG A 179 -1.88 -2.78 -4.03
C ARG A 179 -2.43 -2.47 -2.64
N LEU A 180 -3.00 -3.47 -1.97
CA LEU A 180 -3.48 -3.33 -0.60
C LEU A 180 -2.32 -3.09 0.37
N GLY A 181 -1.20 -3.81 0.22
CA GLY A 181 0.02 -3.61 0.99
C GLY A 181 0.61 -2.20 0.84
N ASP A 182 0.66 -1.69 -0.40
CA ASP A 182 1.12 -0.34 -0.70
C ASP A 182 0.15 0.73 -0.18
N THR A 183 -1.15 0.49 -0.26
CA THR A 183 -2.16 1.39 0.31
C THR A 183 -1.95 1.53 1.83
N PHE A 184 -1.58 0.44 2.52
CA PHE A 184 -1.26 0.49 3.94
C PHE A 184 -0.02 1.36 4.22
N PHE A 185 1.02 1.29 3.39
CA PHE A 185 2.16 2.22 3.47
C PHE A 185 1.72 3.67 3.23
N LEU A 186 0.94 3.93 2.18
CA LEU A 186 0.45 5.27 1.83
C LEU A 186 -0.36 5.90 2.96
N VAL A 187 -1.15 5.12 3.70
CA VAL A 187 -1.87 5.61 4.90
C VAL A 187 -0.92 6.18 5.95
N HIS A 188 0.24 5.56 6.19
CA HIS A 188 1.23 6.08 7.14
C HIS A 188 1.92 7.35 6.63
N VAL A 189 2.19 7.42 5.32
CA VAL A 189 2.76 8.61 4.68
C VAL A 189 1.77 9.79 4.77
N LEU A 190 0.49 9.54 4.48
CA LEU A 190 -0.56 10.56 4.58
C LEU A 190 -0.75 11.01 6.03
N TYR A 191 -0.70 10.08 6.99
CA TYR A 191 -0.71 10.42 8.41
C TYR A 191 0.45 11.36 8.77
N LEU A 192 1.68 10.99 8.42
CA LEU A 192 2.88 11.80 8.69
C LEU A 192 2.74 13.21 8.10
N ARG A 193 2.39 13.30 6.82
CA ARG A 193 2.16 14.58 6.13
C ARG A 193 1.09 15.41 6.82
N ASN A 194 -0.02 14.79 7.21
CA ASN A 194 -1.10 15.47 7.91
C ASN A 194 -0.66 16.03 9.27
N ARG A 195 0.19 15.28 10.01
CA ARG A 195 0.75 15.76 11.28
C ARG A 195 1.78 16.85 11.12
N TYR A 196 2.62 16.80 10.08
CA TYR A 196 3.51 17.92 9.74
C TYR A 196 2.72 19.19 9.37
N ARG A 197 1.62 19.06 8.62
CA ARG A 197 0.72 20.21 8.33
C ARG A 197 0.10 20.79 9.60
N CYS A 198 -0.36 19.94 10.51
CA CYS A 198 -0.88 20.36 11.82
C CYS A 198 0.20 21.09 12.64
N LEU A 199 1.41 20.54 12.69
CA LEU A 199 2.56 21.16 13.37
C LEU A 199 2.91 22.54 12.77
N ASN A 200 2.91 22.65 11.44
CA ASN A 200 3.18 23.91 10.74
C ASN A 200 2.09 24.96 11.03
N TYR A 201 0.83 24.54 11.08
CA TYR A 201 -0.27 25.41 11.47
C TYR A 201 -0.10 25.93 12.91
N GLU A 202 0.21 25.04 13.86
CA GLU A 202 0.50 25.41 15.25
C GLU A 202 1.70 26.35 15.38
N LEU A 203 2.76 26.13 14.58
CA LEU A 203 3.93 27.00 14.53
C LEU A 203 3.57 28.41 14.04
N GLN A 204 2.71 28.51 13.02
CA GLN A 204 2.22 29.80 12.52
C GLN A 204 1.39 30.53 13.58
N GLN A 205 0.52 29.83 14.31
CA GLN A 205 -0.26 30.41 15.41
C GLN A 205 0.62 30.82 16.59
N THR A 206 1.74 30.13 16.81
CA THR A 206 2.69 30.43 17.90
C THR A 206 3.43 31.75 17.66
N ARG A 207 3.64 32.15 16.40
CA ARG A 207 4.39 33.36 16.03
C ARG A 207 3.77 34.67 16.53
N SER A 208 2.46 34.68 16.82
CA SER A 208 1.75 35.86 17.31
C SER A 208 1.73 35.99 18.85
N GLN A 209 2.39 35.06 19.57
CA GLN A 209 2.33 35.00 21.03
C GLN A 209 3.46 35.79 21.74
N PRO A 210 3.26 36.23 22.99
CA PRO A 210 4.29 36.91 23.79
C PRO A 210 5.49 35.99 24.12
N ASP A 211 6.70 36.56 24.24
CA ASP A 211 7.98 35.84 24.38
C ASP A 211 8.02 34.76 25.47
N ALA A 212 7.41 35.03 26.64
CA ALA A 212 7.39 34.07 27.76
C ALA A 212 6.59 32.79 27.45
N VAL A 213 5.53 32.91 26.64
CA VAL A 213 4.70 31.77 26.21
C VAL A 213 5.28 31.14 24.95
N LEU A 214 5.86 31.96 24.07
CA LEU A 214 6.51 31.57 22.83
C LEU A 214 7.57 30.48 23.07
N HIS A 215 8.50 30.70 24.00
CA HIS A 215 9.57 29.73 24.25
C HIS A 215 9.03 28.37 24.70
N ARG A 216 8.09 28.37 25.65
CA ARG A 216 7.47 27.12 26.16
C ARG A 216 6.74 26.38 25.04
N ARG A 217 6.01 27.10 24.18
CA ARG A 217 5.27 26.51 23.07
C ARG A 217 6.21 25.95 21.99
N LEU A 218 7.28 26.65 21.66
CA LEU A 218 8.31 26.16 20.73
C LEU A 218 8.99 24.89 21.22
N VAL A 219 9.29 24.77 22.52
CA VAL A 219 9.86 23.55 23.10
C VAL A 219 8.91 22.36 22.93
N LEU A 220 7.61 22.57 23.17
CA LEU A 220 6.59 21.53 22.98
C LEU A 220 6.47 21.11 21.51
N LEU A 221 6.37 22.07 20.59
CA LEU A 221 6.30 21.79 19.15
C LEU A 221 7.57 21.07 18.64
N LYS A 222 8.74 21.44 19.16
CA LYS A 222 10.00 20.75 18.84
C LYS A 222 10.02 19.31 19.35
N ALA A 223 9.45 19.05 20.53
CA ALA A 223 9.31 17.69 21.04
C ALA A 223 8.42 16.84 20.12
N THR A 224 7.27 17.38 19.69
CA THR A 224 6.38 16.73 18.72
C THR A 224 7.08 16.51 17.37
N GLN A 225 7.87 17.47 16.90
CA GLN A 225 8.65 17.35 15.67
C GLN A 225 9.67 16.20 15.74
N ASN A 226 10.36 16.04 16.86
CA ASN A 226 11.30 14.94 17.05
C ASN A 226 10.58 13.59 17.03
N LEU A 227 9.42 13.48 17.67
CA LEU A 227 8.60 12.26 17.60
C LEU A 227 8.14 11.96 16.17
N LEU A 228 7.75 12.98 15.40
CA LEU A 228 7.38 12.82 13.99
C LEU A 228 8.56 12.36 13.13
N LYS A 229 9.77 12.84 13.42
CA LYS A 229 10.99 12.39 12.75
C LYS A 229 11.30 10.93 13.08
N ASP A 230 11.19 10.54 14.35
CA ASP A 230 11.39 9.15 14.78
C ASP A 230 10.34 8.23 14.12
N LEU A 231 9.08 8.66 14.07
CA LEU A 231 8.01 7.95 13.38
C LEU A 231 8.29 7.80 11.88
N ALA A 232 8.76 8.86 11.21
CA ALA A 232 9.13 8.79 9.80
C ALA A 232 10.27 7.79 9.55
N GLY A 233 11.27 7.76 10.45
CA GLY A 233 12.34 6.77 10.44
C GLY A 233 11.80 5.34 10.57
N ASP A 234 10.97 5.08 11.59
CA ASP A 234 10.40 3.76 11.83
C ASP A 234 9.49 3.28 10.68
N VAL A 235 8.71 4.18 10.07
CA VAL A 235 7.87 3.89 8.89
C VAL A 235 8.76 3.54 7.69
N SER A 236 9.81 4.31 7.44
CA SER A 236 10.79 4.01 6.38
C SER A 236 11.45 2.65 6.60
N ASP A 237 11.91 2.37 7.82
CA ASP A 237 12.53 1.09 8.18
C ASP A 237 11.56 -0.07 8.04
N ARG A 238 10.26 0.13 8.36
CA ARG A 238 9.24 -0.91 8.21
C ARG A 238 8.98 -1.25 6.75
N PHE A 239 8.75 -0.25 5.92
CA PHE A 239 8.21 -0.42 4.56
C PHE A 239 9.26 -0.35 3.45
N GLY A 240 10.45 0.18 3.68
CA GLY A 240 11.45 0.44 2.63
C GLY A 240 11.81 -0.79 1.78
N TRP A 241 12.09 -1.92 2.43
CA TRP A 241 12.39 -3.18 1.72
C TRP A 241 11.21 -3.75 0.94
N GLN A 242 9.99 -3.60 1.49
CA GLN A 242 8.77 -4.01 0.80
C GLN A 242 8.55 -3.15 -0.45
N LEU A 243 8.66 -1.83 -0.31
CA LEU A 243 8.49 -0.88 -1.41
C LEU A 243 9.56 -1.10 -2.49
N PHE A 244 10.81 -1.36 -2.11
CA PHE A 244 11.87 -1.69 -3.06
C PHE A 244 11.55 -2.96 -3.86
N GLY A 245 11.06 -4.01 -3.19
CA GLY A 245 10.63 -5.25 -3.86
C GLY A 245 9.46 -5.01 -4.82
N VAL A 246 8.46 -4.22 -4.42
CA VAL A 246 7.33 -3.85 -5.27
C VAL A 246 7.78 -3.05 -6.48
N ILE A 247 8.57 -1.99 -6.30
CA ILE A 247 9.06 -1.16 -7.42
C ILE A 247 9.88 -1.99 -8.40
N THR A 248 10.75 -2.88 -7.89
CA THR A 248 11.55 -3.78 -8.73
C THR A 248 10.66 -4.73 -9.52
N MET A 249 9.65 -5.32 -8.89
CA MET A 249 8.68 -6.18 -9.56
C MET A 249 7.89 -5.42 -10.63
N LEU A 250 7.39 -4.21 -10.32
CA LEU A 250 6.65 -3.38 -11.28
C LEU A 250 7.53 -3.02 -12.49
N PHE A 251 8.80 -2.71 -12.27
CA PHE A 251 9.76 -2.43 -13.34
C PHE A 251 9.98 -3.65 -14.24
N ILE A 252 10.20 -4.83 -13.66
CA ILE A 252 10.37 -6.09 -14.40
C ILE A 252 9.10 -6.42 -15.20
N CYS A 253 7.93 -6.34 -14.58
CA CYS A 253 6.65 -6.59 -15.24
C CYS A 253 6.43 -5.64 -16.43
N THR A 254 6.67 -4.34 -16.24
CA THR A 254 6.53 -3.33 -17.30
C THR A 254 7.50 -3.59 -18.45
N THR A 255 8.73 -4.02 -18.15
CA THR A 255 9.74 -4.34 -19.17
C THR A 255 9.31 -5.55 -20.01
N ILE A 256 8.79 -6.59 -19.36
CA ILE A 256 8.30 -7.80 -20.03
C ILE A 256 7.04 -7.50 -20.84
N ASP A 257 6.11 -6.70 -20.31
CA ASP A 257 4.94 -6.22 -21.07
C ASP A 257 5.36 -5.43 -22.32
N GLY A 258 6.41 -4.60 -22.21
CA GLY A 258 6.99 -3.89 -23.35
C GLY A 258 7.56 -4.83 -24.42
N TYR A 259 8.22 -5.92 -24.02
CA TYR A 259 8.66 -6.96 -24.94
C TYR A 259 7.48 -7.62 -25.66
N TRP A 260 6.44 -8.02 -24.92
CA TRP A 260 5.25 -8.65 -25.50
C TRP A 260 4.48 -7.71 -26.43
N MET A 261 4.41 -6.44 -26.08
CA MET A 261 3.87 -5.38 -26.94
C MET A 261 4.66 -5.28 -28.25
N TYR A 262 5.99 -5.26 -28.19
CA TYR A 262 6.86 -5.26 -29.37
C TYR A 262 6.68 -6.51 -30.23
N ALA A 263 6.69 -7.70 -29.61
CA ALA A 263 6.50 -8.96 -30.31
C ALA A 263 5.12 -9.02 -31.02
N SER A 264 4.07 -8.56 -30.34
CA SER A 264 2.70 -8.49 -30.89
C SER A 264 2.59 -7.55 -32.10
N LEU A 265 3.36 -6.45 -32.10
CA LEU A 265 3.47 -5.54 -33.25
C LEU A 265 4.25 -6.16 -34.41
N TYR A 266 5.39 -6.79 -34.11
CA TYR A 266 6.34 -7.30 -35.10
C TYR A 266 5.80 -8.52 -35.85
N TYR A 267 5.15 -9.47 -35.15
CA TYR A 267 4.72 -10.73 -35.73
C TYR A 267 3.31 -10.71 -36.37
N ALA A 268 2.78 -9.52 -36.70
CA ALA A 268 1.59 -9.28 -37.54
C ALA A 268 0.54 -10.44 -37.57
N GLY A 269 -0.01 -10.83 -36.42
CA GLY A 269 -0.93 -11.97 -36.36
C GLY A 269 -1.72 -12.16 -35.08
N ASN A 270 -1.45 -11.41 -34.01
CA ASN A 270 -2.18 -11.60 -32.76
C ASN A 270 -3.51 -10.84 -32.75
N LEU A 271 -4.60 -11.59 -32.50
CA LEU A 271 -5.96 -11.10 -32.25
C LEU A 271 -6.07 -10.17 -31.03
N TYR A 272 -4.98 -10.03 -30.26
CA TYR A 272 -4.96 -9.44 -28.93
C TYR A 272 -3.96 -8.28 -28.76
N LYS A 273 -3.73 -7.50 -29.82
CA LYS A 273 -2.81 -6.36 -29.80
C LYS A 273 -3.20 -5.37 -28.70
N THR A 274 -4.45 -4.91 -28.69
CA THR A 274 -4.97 -3.93 -27.73
C THR A 274 -4.78 -4.38 -26.29
N GLU A 275 -5.10 -5.64 -26.00
CA GLU A 275 -4.99 -6.24 -24.68
C GLU A 275 -3.52 -6.28 -24.21
N SER A 276 -2.58 -6.57 -25.12
CA SER A 276 -1.13 -6.54 -24.83
C SER A 276 -0.64 -5.15 -24.41
N PHE A 277 -1.18 -4.07 -24.98
CA PHE A 277 -0.85 -2.70 -24.57
C PHE A 277 -1.45 -2.35 -23.19
N LEU A 278 -2.64 -2.85 -22.88
CA LEU A 278 -3.32 -2.56 -21.61
C LEU A 278 -2.67 -3.26 -20.41
N CYS A 279 -1.96 -4.37 -20.64
CA CYS A 279 -1.24 -5.13 -19.60
C CYS A 279 -0.26 -4.25 -18.80
N GLY A 280 0.52 -3.42 -19.49
CA GLY A 280 1.50 -2.53 -18.87
C GLY A 280 0.91 -1.29 -18.17
N ILE A 281 -0.38 -0.99 -18.37
CA ILE A 281 -1.01 0.21 -17.76
C ILE A 281 -1.18 0.04 -16.26
N SER A 282 -1.57 -1.15 -15.78
CA SER A 282 -1.78 -1.39 -14.35
C SER A 282 -0.49 -1.16 -13.54
N PRO A 283 0.67 -1.75 -13.91
CA PRO A 283 1.95 -1.48 -13.24
C PRO A 283 2.39 0.00 -13.31
N VAL A 284 2.18 0.66 -14.46
CA VAL A 284 2.55 2.07 -14.65
C VAL A 284 1.71 2.99 -13.76
N LEU A 285 0.40 2.76 -13.65
CA LEU A 285 -0.48 3.53 -12.77
C LEU A 285 -0.10 3.37 -11.29
N MET A 286 0.27 2.14 -10.90
CA MET A 286 0.78 1.85 -9.56
C MET A 286 2.08 2.61 -9.28
N PHE A 287 3.03 2.60 -10.22
CA PHE A 287 4.28 3.35 -10.08
C PHE A 287 4.03 4.86 -10.00
N PHE A 288 3.19 5.40 -10.89
CA PHE A 288 2.89 6.83 -10.96
C PHE A 288 2.26 7.36 -9.67
N THR A 289 1.32 6.63 -9.07
CA THR A 289 0.65 7.10 -7.86
C THR A 289 1.60 7.07 -6.65
N LEU A 290 2.42 6.02 -6.50
CA LEU A 290 3.46 5.96 -5.47
C LEU A 290 4.42 7.15 -5.59
N PHE A 291 4.89 7.42 -6.81
CA PHE A 291 5.82 8.52 -7.07
C PHE A 291 5.19 9.88 -6.75
N ASN A 292 3.96 10.15 -7.21
CA ASN A 292 3.29 11.43 -6.98
C ASN A 292 3.04 11.72 -5.49
N VAL A 293 2.65 10.71 -4.71
CA VAL A 293 2.43 10.91 -3.27
C VAL A 293 3.74 11.22 -2.57
N CYS A 294 4.82 10.50 -2.91
CA CYS A 294 6.15 10.77 -2.37
C CYS A 294 6.70 12.13 -2.81
N GLN A 295 6.49 12.54 -4.06
CA GLN A 295 6.96 13.85 -4.57
C GLN A 295 6.26 15.00 -3.83
N ARG A 296 4.95 14.90 -3.59
CA ARG A 296 4.21 15.89 -2.79
C ARG A 296 4.72 16.01 -1.35
N CYS A 297 5.40 15.01 -0.81
CA CYS A 297 6.08 15.13 0.48
C CYS A 297 7.34 15.98 0.41
N VAL A 298 8.01 16.06 -0.75
CA VAL A 298 9.17 16.94 -0.96
C VAL A 298 8.71 18.37 -1.20
N ASP A 299 7.66 18.55 -2.00
CA ASP A 299 7.17 19.88 -2.40
C ASP A 299 6.49 20.67 -1.25
N GLU A 300 6.09 20.00 -0.16
CA GLU A 300 5.42 20.62 1.00
C GLU A 300 6.34 20.88 2.21
N VAL A 301 7.63 20.56 2.10
CA VAL A 301 8.67 20.84 3.10
C VAL A 301 9.40 22.13 2.74
#